data_AF-A0A444RZV5-F1
#
_entry.id   AF-A0A444RZV5-F1
#
_cell.length_a   1.000
_cell.length_b   1.000
_cell.length_c   1.000
_cell.angle_alpha   90.00
_cell.angle_beta   90.00
_cell.angle_gamma   90.00
#
_symmetry.space_group_name_H-M   'P 1'
#
loop_
_entity.id
_entity.type
_entity.pdbx_description
1 polymer ?
#
loop_
_entity_poly.entity_id
_entity_poly.type
_entity_poly.pdbx_seq_one_letter_code
_entity_poly.pdbx_strand_id
1 'polypeptide(L)'
;MRRVFGYEAYHWAIIVMPEQSQGRDCWTFEATDASEIDPVTFRMNNTTMDWWLRDKPNVDPELSSKLIGIVLLGQTPDGLSFPEMLGVMTGVPLPIKNMNPQQSCVTWAENAIRALQSRGWIWDFDMNQFKDWAVRYADERMKMDSSQPKFIQYG
;
A
#
# COMPACT_ATOMS: atom_id res chain seq x y z
N MET A 1 -8.15 1.63 -17.41
CA MET A 1 -7.19 2.25 -16.46
C MET A 1 -5.76 1.76 -16.68
N ARG A 2 -5.49 0.44 -16.63
CA ARG A 2 -4.15 -0.15 -16.87
C ARG A 2 -3.45 0.29 -18.16
N ARG A 3 -4.17 0.45 -19.28
CA ARG A 3 -3.61 0.90 -20.58
C ARG A 3 -2.99 2.30 -20.56
N VAL A 4 -3.34 3.14 -19.57
CA VAL A 4 -2.90 4.54 -19.48
C VAL A 4 -1.95 4.74 -18.30
N PHE A 5 -2.22 4.11 -17.14
CA PHE A 5 -1.47 4.33 -15.90
C PHE A 5 -0.56 3.16 -15.50
N GLY A 6 -0.54 2.05 -16.25
CA GLY A 6 0.31 0.90 -15.95
C GLY A 6 0.08 0.37 -14.53
N TYR A 7 1.14 0.32 -13.73
CA TYR A 7 1.10 -0.13 -12.33
C TYR A 7 0.41 0.87 -11.39
N GLU A 8 0.34 2.13 -11.79
CA GLU A 8 -0.23 3.25 -11.02
C GLU A 8 -1.75 3.36 -11.20
N ALA A 9 -2.36 2.40 -11.91
CA ALA A 9 -3.82 2.31 -12.04
C ALA A 9 -4.54 2.11 -10.70
N TYR A 10 -3.80 1.70 -9.66
CA TYR A 10 -4.29 1.48 -8.31
C TYR A 10 -3.37 2.14 -7.29
N HIS A 11 -3.91 2.48 -6.12
CA HIS A 11 -3.12 2.95 -4.99
C HIS A 11 -2.58 1.76 -4.19
N TRP A 12 -1.30 1.81 -3.82
CA TRP A 12 -0.61 0.73 -3.13
C TRP A 12 -0.25 1.16 -1.72
N ALA A 13 -0.51 0.29 -0.76
CA ALA A 13 -0.23 0.50 0.65
C ALA A 13 0.33 -0.79 1.26
N ILE A 14 1.08 -0.66 2.35
CA ILE A 14 1.46 -1.79 3.21
C ILE A 14 0.45 -1.88 4.33
N ILE A 15 -0.08 -3.08 4.55
CA ILE A 15 -0.91 -3.42 5.68
C ILE A 15 -0.19 -4.43 6.57
N VAL A 16 -0.16 -4.17 7.87
CA VAL A 16 0.21 -5.15 8.90
C VAL A 16 -1.05 -5.52 9.63
N MET A 17 -1.31 -6.82 9.74
CA MET A 17 -2.52 -7.32 10.37
C MET A 17 -2.22 -8.62 11.12
N PRO A 18 -2.95 -8.91 12.21
CA PRO A 18 -2.90 -10.23 12.82
C PRO A 18 -3.48 -11.28 11.87
N GLU A 19 -3.10 -12.54 12.06
CA GLU A 19 -3.62 -13.67 11.27
C GLU A 19 -5.16 -13.76 11.34
N GLN A 20 -5.73 -13.41 12.50
CA GLN A 20 -7.16 -13.31 12.72
C GLN A 20 -7.50 -11.91 13.22
N SER A 21 -7.81 -11.01 12.28
CA SER A 21 -8.27 -9.65 12.62
C SER A 21 -9.64 -9.68 13.32
N GLN A 22 -9.74 -8.89 14.38
CA GLN A 22 -10.95 -8.67 15.18
C GLN A 22 -11.52 -7.25 14.93
N GLY A 23 -11.18 -6.63 13.79
CA GLY A 23 -11.64 -5.32 13.38
C GLY A 23 -10.52 -4.29 13.38
N ARG A 24 -10.51 -3.37 14.34
CA ARG A 24 -9.59 -2.20 14.38
C ARG A 24 -8.23 -2.54 14.98
N ASP A 25 -7.54 -3.50 14.39
CA ASP A 25 -6.24 -4.01 14.86
C ASP A 25 -5.17 -4.04 13.77
N CYS A 26 -5.47 -3.54 12.57
CA CYS A 26 -4.52 -3.46 11.47
C CYS A 26 -3.82 -2.09 11.45
N TRP A 27 -2.64 -2.05 10.84
CA TRP A 27 -1.88 -0.83 10.58
C TRP A 27 -1.71 -0.65 9.09
N THR A 28 -1.94 0.54 8.58
CA THR A 28 -1.72 0.85 7.16
C THR A 28 -0.70 1.94 6.99
N PHE A 29 0.16 1.78 5.99
CA PHE A 29 1.18 2.74 5.61
C PHE A 29 1.13 2.96 4.10
N GLU A 30 1.05 4.22 3.67
CA GLU A 30 1.03 4.57 2.25
C GLU A 30 1.82 5.86 2.00
N ALA A 31 2.54 5.94 0.89
CA ALA A 31 2.99 7.24 0.38
C ALA A 31 1.87 7.87 -0.43
N THR A 32 1.53 9.12 -0.12
CA THR A 32 0.46 9.84 -0.79
C THR A 32 0.82 11.31 -0.97
N ASP A 33 0.34 11.88 -2.07
CA ASP A 33 0.34 13.31 -2.39
C ASP A 33 -1.10 13.89 -2.36
N ALA A 34 -2.04 13.15 -1.77
CA ALA A 34 -3.46 13.46 -1.83
C ALA A 34 -3.76 14.86 -1.30
N SER A 35 -4.20 15.75 -2.18
CA SER A 35 -4.76 17.03 -1.78
C SER A 35 -6.28 16.93 -1.63
N GLU A 36 -6.76 17.31 -0.47
CA GLU A 36 -8.18 17.40 -0.16
C GLU A 36 -8.57 18.85 0.12
N ILE A 37 -9.81 19.21 -0.21
CA ILE A 37 -10.37 20.50 0.17
C ILE A 37 -10.90 20.34 1.60
N ASP A 38 -10.36 21.13 2.52
CA ASP A 38 -10.90 21.24 3.86
C ASP A 38 -12.34 21.78 3.77
N PRO A 39 -13.36 21.05 4.25
CA PRO A 39 -14.76 21.45 4.10
C PRO A 39 -15.14 22.65 4.98
N VAL A 40 -14.32 23.00 5.97
CA VAL A 40 -14.53 24.15 6.88
C VAL A 40 -13.87 25.39 6.30
N THR A 41 -12.60 25.28 5.89
CA THR A 41 -11.83 26.44 5.40
C THR A 41 -11.93 26.64 3.89
N PHE A 42 -12.46 25.65 3.15
CA PHE A 42 -12.50 25.57 1.69
C PHE A 42 -11.12 25.73 1.03
N ARG A 43 -10.05 25.43 1.77
CA ARG A 43 -8.66 25.49 1.27
C ARG A 43 -8.14 24.09 1.02
N MET A 44 -7.28 23.96 0.02
CA MET A 44 -6.53 22.73 -0.21
C MET A 44 -5.46 22.56 0.87
N ASN A 45 -5.39 21.37 1.47
CA ASN A 45 -4.39 21.06 2.50
C ASN A 45 -2.99 20.75 1.93
N ASN A 46 -2.88 20.40 0.64
CA ASN A 46 -1.63 20.07 -0.03
C ASN A 46 -1.57 20.65 -1.45
N THR A 47 -1.48 21.97 -1.57
CA THR A 47 -1.42 22.66 -2.86
C THR A 47 -0.17 22.33 -3.68
N THR A 48 0.92 21.96 -3.01
CA THR A 48 2.18 21.62 -3.65
C THR A 48 2.19 20.20 -4.20
N MET A 49 1.25 19.34 -3.80
CA MET A 49 1.22 17.90 -4.10
C MET A 49 2.43 17.15 -3.51
N ASP A 50 3.02 17.62 -2.41
CA ASP A 50 4.19 16.96 -1.81
C ASP A 50 3.83 15.55 -1.33
N TRP A 51 4.76 14.61 -1.48
CA TRP A 51 4.57 13.25 -0.97
C TRP A 51 4.84 13.24 0.53
N TRP A 52 3.97 12.58 1.31
CA TRP A 52 4.24 12.20 2.70
C TRP A 52 3.88 10.74 2.94
N LEU A 53 4.46 10.19 4.01
CA LEU A 53 4.02 8.94 4.58
C LEU A 53 2.74 9.19 5.37
N ARG A 54 1.64 8.54 4.99
CA ARG A 54 0.43 8.46 5.79
C ARG A 54 0.41 7.11 6.49
N ASP A 55 0.49 7.15 7.80
CA ASP A 55 0.29 5.99 8.67
C ASP A 55 -1.08 6.07 9.38
N LYS A 56 -1.70 4.92 9.60
CA LYS A 56 -2.92 4.80 10.40
C LYS A 56 -2.84 3.56 11.29
N PRO A 57 -2.79 3.72 12.62
CA PRO A 57 -3.00 2.61 13.54
C PRO A 57 -4.50 2.30 13.69
N ASN A 58 -4.83 1.11 14.20
CA ASN A 58 -6.19 0.69 14.56
C ASN A 58 -7.20 0.76 13.39
N VAL A 59 -6.77 0.31 12.22
CA VAL A 59 -7.59 0.24 11.00
C VAL A 59 -8.36 -1.08 10.96
N ASP A 60 -9.61 -1.00 10.52
CA ASP A 60 -10.38 -2.17 10.06
C ASP A 60 -10.46 -2.10 8.53
N PRO A 61 -9.76 -2.99 7.80
CA PRO A 61 -9.71 -2.98 6.35
C PRO A 61 -11.08 -3.24 5.70
N GLU A 62 -11.98 -3.95 6.39
CA GLU A 62 -13.32 -4.26 5.88
C GLU A 62 -14.22 -3.03 5.78
N LEU A 63 -13.95 -2.00 6.58
CA LEU A 63 -14.71 -0.74 6.56
C LEU A 63 -14.34 0.17 5.37
N SER A 64 -13.25 -0.14 4.64
CA SER A 64 -12.80 0.68 3.51
C SER A 64 -13.53 0.30 2.23
N SER A 65 -14.38 1.20 1.74
CA SER A 65 -15.03 1.06 0.42
C SER A 65 -14.07 1.18 -0.76
N LYS A 66 -12.82 1.63 -0.51
CA LYS A 66 -11.77 1.79 -1.53
C LYS A 66 -10.82 0.59 -1.59
N LEU A 67 -10.89 -0.33 -0.63
CA LEU A 67 -10.01 -1.49 -0.60
C LEU A 67 -10.39 -2.49 -1.69
N ILE A 68 -9.50 -2.68 -2.67
CA ILE A 68 -9.70 -3.67 -3.73
C ILE A 68 -9.32 -5.06 -3.25
N GLY A 69 -8.17 -5.23 -2.60
CA GLY A 69 -7.73 -6.53 -2.08
C GLY A 69 -6.45 -6.44 -1.28
N ILE A 70 -6.18 -7.51 -0.52
CA ILE A 70 -4.96 -7.65 0.28
C ILE A 70 -4.18 -8.84 -0.26
N VAL A 71 -2.89 -8.61 -0.52
CA VAL A 71 -1.96 -9.65 -0.96
C VAL A 71 -0.99 -9.94 0.19
N LEU A 72 -1.04 -11.16 0.72
CA LEU A 72 -0.14 -11.62 1.77
C LEU A 72 1.23 -11.92 1.17
N LEU A 73 2.26 -11.27 1.72
CA LEU A 73 3.64 -11.35 1.26
C LEU A 73 4.62 -11.86 2.32
N GLY A 74 4.19 -12.01 3.57
CA GLY A 74 5.13 -12.33 4.64
C GLY A 74 4.49 -12.37 6.01
N GLN A 75 5.35 -12.52 7.02
CA GLN A 75 5.01 -12.50 8.43
C GLN A 75 6.04 -11.65 9.17
N THR A 76 5.55 -10.77 10.04
CA THR A 76 6.41 -9.98 10.92
C THR A 76 6.80 -10.79 12.16
N PRO A 77 7.88 -10.43 12.87
CA PRO A 77 8.22 -11.05 14.14
C PRO A 77 7.10 -10.90 15.18
N ASP A 78 7.00 -11.88 16.08
CA ASP A 78 6.10 -11.81 17.22
C ASP A 78 6.44 -10.60 18.11
N GLY A 79 5.41 -9.88 18.55
CA GLY A 79 5.56 -8.72 19.42
C GLY A 79 6.06 -7.45 18.74
N LEU A 80 6.18 -7.42 17.40
CA LEU A 80 6.46 -6.19 16.66
C LEU A 80 5.46 -5.10 17.07
N SER A 81 5.96 -3.91 17.41
CA SER A 81 5.12 -2.77 17.77
C SER A 81 4.91 -1.81 16.60
N PHE A 82 3.83 -1.02 16.68
CA PHE A 82 3.55 0.01 15.67
C PHE A 82 4.70 1.02 15.50
N PRO A 83 5.32 1.58 16.57
CA PRO A 83 6.45 2.49 16.41
C PRO A 83 7.66 1.87 15.72
N GLU A 84 7.95 0.58 15.96
CA GLU A 84 9.04 -0.12 15.27
C GLU A 84 8.74 -0.25 13.78
N MET A 85 7.52 -0.67 13.42
CA MET A 85 7.12 -0.76 12.02
C MET A 85 7.08 0.62 11.34
N LEU A 86 6.59 1.65 12.02
CA LEU A 86 6.62 3.03 11.54
C LEU A 86 8.06 3.51 11.31
N GLY A 87 9.00 3.13 12.18
CA GLY A 87 10.42 3.41 12.00
C GLY A 87 10.99 2.80 10.72
N VAL A 88 10.58 1.56 10.39
CA VAL A 88 10.93 0.92 9.10
C VAL A 88 10.34 1.71 7.93
N MET A 89 9.05 2.03 8.00
CA MET A 89 8.34 2.74 6.91
C MET A 89 8.86 4.16 6.68
N THR A 90 9.26 4.86 7.76
CA THR A 90 9.87 6.19 7.68
C THR A 90 11.24 6.17 7.01
N GLY A 91 11.96 5.04 7.12
CA GLY A 91 13.23 4.84 6.41
C GLY A 91 13.07 4.55 4.91
N VAL A 92 11.86 4.30 4.42
CA VAL A 92 11.59 4.06 3.00
C VAL A 92 11.55 5.41 2.27
N PRO A 93 12.36 5.60 1.20
CA PRO A 93 12.36 6.85 0.45
C PRO A 93 10.99 7.17 -0.14
N LEU A 94 10.48 8.37 0.17
CA LEU A 94 9.27 8.89 -0.47
C LEU A 94 9.50 9.17 -1.96
N PRO A 95 8.45 9.11 -2.79
CA PRO A 95 8.58 9.39 -4.21
C PRO A 95 9.05 10.82 -4.47
N ILE A 96 9.95 10.98 -5.44
CA ILE A 96 10.46 12.28 -5.88
C ILE A 96 9.71 12.72 -7.12
N LYS A 97 9.15 13.93 -7.09
CA LYS A 97 8.43 14.53 -8.21
C LYS A 97 9.33 14.76 -9.42
N ASN A 98 8.74 14.70 -10.61
CA ASN A 98 9.39 15.08 -11.88
C ASN A 98 10.69 14.28 -12.19
N MET A 99 10.83 13.10 -11.59
CA MET A 99 11.90 12.16 -11.93
C MET A 99 11.59 11.40 -13.22
N ASN A 100 12.65 10.92 -13.89
CA ASN A 100 12.55 9.97 -15.00
C ASN A 100 13.36 8.71 -14.65
N PRO A 101 12.72 7.53 -14.47
CA PRO A 101 11.28 7.29 -14.56
C PRO A 101 10.48 7.99 -13.45
N GLN A 102 9.19 8.25 -13.71
CA GLN A 102 8.27 8.82 -12.74
C GLN A 102 8.15 7.89 -11.52
N GLN A 103 8.08 8.50 -10.33
CA GLN A 103 7.91 7.78 -9.07
C GLN A 103 6.51 8.06 -8.49
N SER A 104 5.97 7.07 -7.78
CA SER A 104 4.62 7.13 -7.19
C SER A 104 4.50 6.26 -5.94
N CYS A 105 3.29 6.15 -5.40
CA CYS A 105 2.97 5.21 -4.32
C CYS A 105 3.39 3.76 -4.62
N VAL A 106 3.42 3.36 -5.90
CA VAL A 106 3.90 2.03 -6.32
C VAL A 106 5.41 1.93 -6.09
N THR A 107 6.19 2.93 -6.49
CA THR A 107 7.64 2.97 -6.25
C THR A 107 7.95 2.90 -4.75
N TRP A 108 7.19 3.64 -3.94
CA TRP A 108 7.34 3.58 -2.48
C TRP A 108 6.99 2.20 -1.94
N ALA A 109 5.87 1.59 -2.37
CA ALA A 109 5.47 0.26 -1.93
C ALA A 109 6.50 -0.81 -2.31
N GLU A 110 7.09 -0.75 -3.50
CA GLU A 110 8.21 -1.62 -3.89
C GLU A 110 9.41 -1.46 -2.95
N ASN A 111 9.79 -0.22 -2.64
CA ASN A 111 10.90 0.05 -1.73
C ASN A 111 10.60 -0.43 -0.31
N ALA A 112 9.35 -0.31 0.14
CA ALA A 112 8.90 -0.84 1.42
C ALA A 112 8.98 -2.38 1.44
N ILE A 113 8.50 -3.05 0.40
CA ILE A 113 8.62 -4.51 0.28
C ILE A 113 10.10 -4.94 0.30
N ARG A 114 10.98 -4.27 -0.45
CA ARG A 114 12.44 -4.55 -0.42
C ARG A 114 13.03 -4.32 0.97
N ALA A 115 12.60 -3.28 1.69
CA ALA A 115 13.04 -3.02 3.06
C ALA A 115 12.61 -4.14 4.02
N LEU A 116 11.43 -4.72 3.82
CA LEU A 116 10.92 -5.85 4.59
C LEU A 116 11.59 -7.19 4.20
N GLN A 117 11.88 -7.40 2.91
CA GLN A 117 12.66 -8.54 2.42
C GLN A 117 14.07 -8.54 3.02
N SER A 118 14.75 -7.38 3.05
CA SER A 118 16.09 -7.27 3.66
C SER A 118 16.13 -7.59 5.17
N ARG A 119 14.97 -7.59 5.83
CA ARG A 119 14.79 -7.98 7.24
C ARG A 119 14.35 -9.43 7.43
N GLY A 120 14.05 -10.14 6.35
CA GLY A 120 13.50 -11.50 6.38
C GLY A 120 12.03 -11.57 6.80
N TRP A 121 11.28 -10.46 6.76
CA TRP A 121 9.86 -10.43 7.15
C TRP A 121 8.92 -10.75 5.97
N ILE A 122 9.42 -10.58 4.75
CA ILE A 122 8.74 -10.93 3.49
C ILE A 122 9.69 -11.88 2.74
N TRP A 123 9.13 -12.88 2.06
CA TRP A 123 9.93 -13.79 1.24
C TRP A 123 10.47 -13.11 -0.02
N ASP A 124 11.60 -13.59 -0.52
CA ASP A 124 12.16 -13.10 -1.77
C ASP A 124 11.32 -13.54 -2.97
N PHE A 125 11.06 -12.62 -3.89
CA PHE A 125 10.36 -12.88 -5.16
C PHE A 125 10.72 -11.83 -6.21
N ASP A 126 10.44 -12.15 -7.48
CA ASP A 126 10.61 -11.20 -8.58
C ASP A 126 9.57 -10.08 -8.48
N MET A 127 10.04 -8.85 -8.21
CA MET A 127 9.20 -7.68 -8.03
C MET A 127 8.43 -7.30 -9.30
N ASN A 128 9.00 -7.50 -10.48
CA ASN A 128 8.32 -7.15 -11.73
C ASN A 128 7.17 -8.11 -12.00
N GLN A 129 7.39 -9.41 -11.81
CA GLN A 129 6.35 -10.43 -11.91
C GLN A 129 5.23 -10.19 -10.89
N PHE A 130 5.59 -9.84 -9.65
CA PHE A 130 4.63 -9.51 -8.62
C PHE A 130 3.75 -8.33 -9.02
N LYS A 131 4.33 -7.26 -9.57
CA LYS A 131 3.57 -6.09 -10.00
C LYS A 131 2.59 -6.41 -11.11
N ASP A 132 3.03 -7.15 -12.13
CA ASP A 132 2.15 -7.59 -13.21
C ASP A 132 1.00 -8.44 -12.73
N TRP A 133 1.28 -9.34 -11.79
CA TRP A 133 0.31 -10.20 -11.15
C TRP A 133 -0.69 -9.41 -10.30
N ALA A 134 -0.22 -8.49 -9.45
CA ALA A 134 -1.03 -7.73 -8.51
C ALA A 134 -2.02 -6.81 -9.24
N VAL A 135 -1.58 -6.15 -10.31
CA VAL A 135 -2.47 -5.33 -11.15
C VAL A 135 -3.49 -6.19 -11.87
N ARG A 136 -3.08 -7.36 -12.41
CA ARG A 136 -4.03 -8.28 -13.04
C ARG A 136 -5.08 -8.77 -12.03
N TYR A 137 -4.65 -9.12 -10.82
CA TYR A 137 -5.55 -9.51 -9.74
C TYR A 137 -6.54 -8.38 -9.40
N ALA A 138 -6.07 -7.13 -9.29
CA ALA A 138 -6.93 -5.98 -9.07
C ALA A 138 -7.90 -5.72 -10.24
N ASP A 139 -7.45 -5.87 -11.49
CA ASP A 139 -8.30 -5.78 -12.68
C ASP A 139 -9.43 -6.82 -12.62
N GLU A 140 -9.11 -8.07 -12.29
CA GLU A 140 -10.09 -9.16 -12.16
C GLU A 140 -11.08 -8.88 -11.03
N ARG A 141 -10.61 -8.40 -9.88
CA ARG A 141 -11.45 -8.05 -8.72
C ARG A 141 -12.46 -6.95 -8.97
N MET A 142 -12.13 -6.01 -9.86
CA MET A 142 -12.99 -4.89 -10.20
C MET A 142 -14.11 -5.28 -11.18
N LYS A 143 -14.12 -6.52 -11.70
CA LYS A 143 -15.22 -7.03 -12.53
C LYS A 143 -16.47 -7.30 -11.67
N MET A 144 -17.64 -7.06 -12.24
CA MET A 144 -18.93 -7.24 -11.55
C MET A 144 -19.20 -8.68 -11.10
N ASP A 145 -18.64 -9.66 -11.80
CA ASP A 145 -18.80 -11.10 -11.59
C ASP A 145 -17.56 -11.75 -10.95
N SER A 146 -16.67 -10.95 -10.37
CA SER A 146 -15.42 -11.45 -9.79
C SER A 146 -15.66 -12.47 -8.68
N SER A 147 -15.04 -13.65 -8.82
CA SER A 147 -14.91 -14.66 -7.76
C SER A 147 -13.58 -14.59 -7.01
N GLN A 148 -12.72 -13.60 -7.31
CA GLN A 148 -11.40 -13.50 -6.67
C GLN A 148 -11.55 -13.20 -5.17
N PRO A 149 -10.78 -13.87 -4.29
CA PRO A 149 -10.92 -13.70 -2.84
C PRO A 149 -10.39 -12.36 -2.37
N LYS A 150 -10.90 -11.85 -1.23
CA LYS A 150 -10.49 -10.54 -0.67
C LYS A 150 -9.02 -10.49 -0.26
N PHE A 151 -8.61 -11.59 0.35
CA PHE A 151 -7.28 -11.88 0.86
C PHE A 151 -6.72 -13.03 0.01
N ILE A 152 -5.51 -12.85 -0.50
CA ILE A 152 -4.83 -13.85 -1.32
C ILE A 152 -3.35 -13.85 -0.96
N GLN A 153 -2.71 -15.01 -0.97
CA GLN A 153 -1.26 -15.09 -0.84
C GLN A 153 -0.61 -15.03 -2.22
N TYR A 154 0.47 -14.28 -2.35
CA TYR A 154 1.30 -14.31 -3.55
C TYR A 154 2.22 -15.55 -3.52
N GLY A 155 2.04 -16.45 -4.47
CA GLY A 155 2.78 -17.71 -4.60
C GLY A 155 2.34 -18.51 -5.82
#